data_AF-A0ABD5X4V8-F1
#
_entry.id   AF-A0ABD5X4V8-F1
#
_cell.length_a   1.000
_cell.length_b   1.000
_cell.length_c   1.000
_cell.angle_alpha   90.00
_cell.angle_beta   90.00
_cell.angle_gamma   90.00
#
_symmetry.space_group_name_H-M   'P 1'
#
loop_
_entity.id
_entity.type
_entity.pdbx_description
1 polymer ?
#
loop_
_entity_poly.entity_id
_entity_poly.type
_entity_poly.pdbx_seq_one_letter_code
_entity_poly.pdbx_strand_id
1 'polypeptide(L)'
;MVTFPPGDDQSVCAICENPFEEYDSEFASNYANLVCETCDEKAVTKHGTEEVTRPANETEGNPVYIDGHKCWRRYRFGGHITRLDEYDCESVEEFHKQHRGDFVD
;
A
#
# COMPACT_ATOMS: atom_id res chain seq x y z
N MET A 1 11.86 -2.44 9.27
CA MET A 1 11.19 -3.74 9.53
C MET A 1 9.75 -3.54 9.13
N VAL A 2 9.10 -4.55 8.56
CA VAL A 2 7.68 -4.40 8.17
C VAL A 2 6.84 -4.30 9.44
N THR A 3 6.13 -3.18 9.64
CA THR A 3 5.35 -2.94 10.85
C THR A 3 4.14 -3.88 10.95
N PHE A 4 3.45 -4.10 9.82
CA PHE A 4 2.33 -5.05 9.69
C PHE A 4 2.66 -6.07 8.60
N PRO A 5 3.27 -7.22 8.93
CA PRO A 5 3.60 -8.25 7.95
C PRO A 5 2.33 -8.99 7.48
N PRO A 6 2.29 -9.50 6.23
CA PRO A 6 1.19 -10.35 5.77
C PRO A 6 1.06 -11.61 6.64
N GLY A 7 -0.17 -12.02 6.90
CA GLY A 7 -0.52 -13.15 7.77
C GLY A 7 -0.78 -12.76 9.22
N ASP A 8 -0.29 -11.60 9.66
CA ASP A 8 -0.59 -11.05 10.98
C ASP A 8 -1.80 -10.11 10.91
N ASP A 9 -2.54 -10.02 12.02
CA ASP A 9 -3.69 -9.12 12.11
C ASP A 9 -3.24 -7.65 12.05
N GLN A 10 -3.82 -6.89 11.13
CA GLN A 10 -3.73 -5.43 11.10
C GLN A 10 -5.13 -4.84 11.30
N SER A 11 -5.30 -4.03 12.36
CA SER A 11 -6.59 -3.38 12.70
C SER A 11 -6.53 -1.85 12.63
N VAL A 12 -5.36 -1.29 12.30
CA VAL A 12 -5.12 0.15 12.21
C VAL A 12 -4.38 0.50 10.93
N CYS A 13 -4.56 1.73 10.45
CA CYS A 13 -3.87 2.26 9.28
C CYS A 13 -2.35 2.34 9.49
N ALA A 14 -1.56 1.92 8.49
CA ALA A 14 -0.10 2.01 8.56
C ALA A 14 0.47 3.43 8.52
N ILE A 15 -0.34 4.44 8.19
CA ILE A 15 0.09 5.86 8.16
C ILE A 15 -0.39 6.62 9.38
N CYS A 16 -1.70 6.60 9.65
CA CYS A 16 -2.30 7.44 10.69
C CYS A 16 -2.62 6.71 11.99
N GLU A 17 -2.41 5.39 12.05
CA GLU A 17 -2.66 4.52 13.22
C GLU A 17 -4.12 4.51 13.73
N ASN A 18 -5.04 5.16 13.01
CA ASN A 18 -6.47 5.07 13.32
C ASN A 18 -7.00 3.66 13.00
N PRO A 19 -7.95 3.14 13.78
CA PRO A 19 -8.62 1.88 13.49
C PRO A 19 -9.25 1.87 12.11
N PHE A 20 -9.23 0.71 11.44
CA PHE A 20 -9.98 0.54 10.20
C PHE A 20 -11.48 0.53 10.47
N GLU A 21 -12.21 1.28 9.65
CA GLU A 21 -13.68 1.25 9.60
C GLU A 21 -14.16 0.41 8.40
N GLU A 22 -13.31 0.29 7.39
CA GLU A 22 -13.59 -0.26 6.06
C GLU A 22 -13.04 -1.67 5.82
N TYR A 23 -12.07 -2.11 6.63
CA TYR A 23 -11.42 -3.41 6.53
C TYR A 23 -11.61 -4.22 7.80
N ASP A 24 -12.02 -5.47 7.68
CA ASP A 24 -11.89 -6.44 8.77
C ASP A 24 -10.44 -6.98 8.85
N SER A 25 -10.09 -7.61 9.97
CA SER A 25 -8.73 -8.11 10.20
C SER A 25 -8.35 -9.27 9.27
N GLU A 26 -9.32 -10.12 8.88
CA GLU A 26 -9.11 -11.21 7.93
C GLU A 26 -8.68 -10.63 6.58
N PHE A 27 -9.37 -9.61 6.09
CA PHE A 27 -9.02 -8.90 4.89
C PHE A 27 -7.64 -8.25 5.01
N ALA A 28 -7.41 -7.48 6.07
CA ALA A 28 -6.21 -6.68 6.24
C ALA A 28 -4.94 -7.54 6.33
N SER A 29 -5.02 -8.70 6.98
CA SER A 29 -3.89 -9.64 7.09
C SER A 29 -3.37 -10.17 5.75
N ASN A 30 -4.13 -10.04 4.66
CA ASN A 30 -3.65 -10.44 3.32
C ASN A 30 -2.57 -9.48 2.76
N TYR A 31 -2.39 -8.31 3.37
CA TYR A 31 -1.56 -7.24 2.82
C TYR A 31 -0.63 -6.68 3.88
N ALA A 32 0.63 -6.45 3.50
CA ALA A 32 1.54 -5.74 4.38
C ALA A 32 1.19 -4.25 4.42
N ASN A 33 1.21 -3.66 5.62
CA ASN A 33 1.09 -2.23 5.87
C ASN A 33 -0.07 -1.56 5.12
N LEU A 34 -1.29 -2.08 5.27
CA LEU A 34 -2.47 -1.55 4.60
C LEU A 34 -2.76 -0.10 5.06
N VAL A 35 -3.19 0.74 4.12
CA VAL A 35 -3.49 2.15 4.34
C VAL A 35 -5.01 2.36 4.25
N CYS A 36 -5.57 3.14 5.17
CA CYS A 36 -7.01 3.43 5.19
C CYS A 36 -7.43 4.35 4.03
N GLU A 37 -8.72 4.33 3.68
CA GLU A 37 -9.30 5.13 2.60
C GLU A 37 -9.07 6.63 2.82
N THR A 38 -9.26 7.14 4.04
CA THR A 38 -9.03 8.56 4.38
C THR A 38 -7.59 9.03 4.13
N CYS A 39 -6.60 8.15 4.32
CA CYS A 39 -5.22 8.47 3.98
C CYS A 39 -4.99 8.36 2.47
N ASP A 40 -5.57 7.33 1.83
CA ASP A 40 -5.43 7.10 0.40
C ASP A 40 -6.07 8.19 -0.47
N GLU A 41 -7.11 8.88 0.01
CA GLU A 41 -7.71 10.04 -0.68
C GLU A 41 -6.71 11.19 -0.90
N LYS A 42 -5.66 11.27 -0.09
CA LYS A 42 -4.60 12.29 -0.21
C LYS A 42 -3.47 11.89 -1.15
N ALA A 43 -3.56 10.70 -1.76
CA ALA A 43 -2.48 10.16 -2.57
C ALA A 43 -2.22 11.01 -3.82
N VAL A 44 -0.97 11.40 -4.01
CA VAL A 44 -0.48 12.12 -5.19
C VAL A 44 0.58 11.31 -5.94
N THR A 45 0.84 11.66 -7.20
CA THR A 45 1.98 11.13 -7.95
C THR A 45 3.32 11.60 -7.35
N LYS A 46 4.44 11.05 -7.83
CA LYS A 46 5.79 11.55 -7.51
C LYS A 46 5.98 13.07 -7.74
N HIS A 47 5.22 13.64 -8.67
CA HIS A 47 5.27 15.06 -9.01
C HIS A 47 4.25 15.91 -8.23
N GLY A 48 3.52 15.30 -7.28
CA GLY A 48 2.53 15.99 -6.46
C GLY A 48 1.20 16.27 -7.17
N THR A 49 0.93 15.60 -8.29
CA THR A 49 -0.36 15.75 -8.99
C THR A 49 -1.40 14.79 -8.44
N GLU A 50 -2.63 15.27 -8.28
CA GLU A 50 -3.83 14.46 -7.93
C GLU A 50 -4.38 13.67 -9.13
N GLU A 51 -3.67 13.65 -10.26
CA GLU A 51 -4.09 12.85 -11.40
C GLU A 51 -4.27 11.42 -10.91
N VAL A 52 -5.51 10.91 -11.02
CA VAL A 52 -5.85 9.53 -10.68
C VAL A 52 -4.80 8.69 -11.35
N THR A 53 -3.92 8.13 -10.53
CA THR A 53 -2.77 7.38 -10.97
C THR A 53 -3.29 6.19 -11.74
N ARG A 54 -3.53 6.34 -13.04
CA ARG A 54 -3.89 5.21 -13.90
C ARG A 54 -2.82 4.16 -13.64
N PRO A 55 -3.14 2.87 -13.59
CA PRO A 55 -2.12 1.86 -13.40
C PRO A 55 -1.01 2.10 -14.43
N ALA A 56 0.13 2.61 -13.95
CA ALA A 56 1.39 2.20 -14.52
C ALA A 56 1.34 0.68 -14.42
N ASN A 57 1.63 0.01 -15.53
CA ASN A 57 1.32 -1.40 -15.74
C ASN A 57 1.76 -2.26 -14.54
N GLU A 58 1.26 -3.49 -14.43
CA GLU A 58 1.64 -4.38 -13.30
C GLU A 58 3.16 -4.55 -13.13
N THR A 59 3.94 -4.29 -14.19
CA THR A 59 5.42 -4.36 -14.21
C THR A 59 6.10 -3.16 -13.53
N GLU A 60 5.60 -1.94 -13.74
CA GLU A 60 6.16 -0.72 -13.15
C GLU A 60 5.51 -0.42 -11.78
N GLY A 61 4.38 -1.07 -11.49
CA GLY A 61 3.58 -0.82 -10.29
C GLY A 61 2.97 0.58 -10.31
N ASN A 62 2.34 0.98 -9.21
CA ASN A 62 1.74 2.29 -9.10
C ASN A 62 2.15 2.98 -7.79
N PRO A 63 3.32 3.68 -7.78
CA PRO A 63 3.79 4.38 -6.61
C PRO A 63 2.99 5.69 -6.43
N VAL A 64 2.48 5.87 -5.22
CA VAL A 64 1.81 7.11 -4.78
C VAL A 64 2.47 7.64 -3.52
N TYR A 65 2.25 8.92 -3.22
CA TYR A 65 2.82 9.59 -2.07
C TYR A 65 1.69 10.18 -1.23
N ILE A 66 1.65 9.86 0.05
CA ILE A 66 0.62 10.27 1.01
C ILE A 66 1.32 10.93 2.17
N ASP A 67 1.09 12.22 2.40
CA ASP A 67 1.70 12.98 3.50
C ASP A 67 3.25 12.82 3.57
N GLY A 68 3.90 12.65 2.41
CA GLY A 68 5.36 12.44 2.29
C GLY A 68 5.81 10.98 2.36
N HIS A 69 4.91 10.04 2.62
CA HIS A 69 5.19 8.60 2.63
C HIS A 69 4.93 7.98 1.26
N LYS A 70 5.91 7.23 0.75
CA LYS A 70 5.72 6.44 -0.46
C LYS A 70 4.89 5.20 -0.17
N CYS A 71 3.96 4.90 -1.07
CA CYS A 71 3.07 3.75 -0.99
C CYS A 71 2.92 3.12 -2.38
N TRP A 72 2.48 1.86 -2.41
CA TRP A 72 2.19 1.15 -3.65
C TRP A 72 0.70 0.80 -3.74
N ARG A 73 0.07 1.22 -4.85
CA ARG A 73 -1.32 0.88 -5.17
C ARG A 73 -1.38 -0.44 -5.95
N ARG A 74 -2.27 -1.33 -5.51
CA ARG A 74 -2.63 -2.56 -6.23
C ARG A 74 -4.11 -2.53 -6.59
N TYR A 75 -4.39 -2.50 -7.89
CA TYR A 75 -5.76 -2.58 -8.41
C TYR A 75 -6.32 -3.99 -8.29
N ARG A 76 -7.62 -4.06 -8.08
CA ARG A 76 -8.38 -5.30 -7.96
C ARG A 76 -9.80 -5.08 -8.47
N PHE A 77 -10.55 -6.17 -8.58
CA PHE A 77 -11.97 -6.05 -8.87
C PHE A 77 -12.67 -5.24 -7.77
N GLY A 78 -13.31 -4.13 -8.15
CA GLY A 78 -14.01 -3.25 -7.22
C GLY A 78 -13.19 -2.12 -6.59
N GLY A 79 -11.93 -1.89 -7.01
CA GLY A 79 -11.15 -0.73 -6.56
C GLY A 79 -9.65 -0.96 -6.53
N HIS A 80 -8.97 -0.38 -5.54
CA HIS A 80 -7.57 -0.62 -5.23
C HIS A 80 -7.35 -0.72 -3.73
N ILE A 81 -6.20 -1.24 -3.35
CA ILE A 81 -5.65 -1.12 -2.02
C ILE A 81 -4.32 -0.37 -2.10
N THR A 82 -3.94 0.28 -1.01
CA THR A 82 -2.67 1.01 -0.89
C THR A 82 -1.88 0.48 0.30
N ARG A 83 -0.58 0.31 0.09
CA ARG A 83 0.31 -0.27 1.08
C ARG A 83 1.53 0.63 1.28
N LEU A 84 1.84 0.95 2.53
CA LEU A 84 2.98 1.79 2.88
C LEU A 84 4.30 1.08 2.56
N ASP A 85 5.21 1.80 1.91
CA ASP A 85 6.57 1.37 1.64
C ASP A 85 7.52 1.89 2.72
N GLU A 86 7.90 1.02 3.66
CA GLU A 86 8.81 1.38 4.76
C GLU A 86 10.29 1.38 4.36
N TYR A 87 10.62 0.92 3.14
CA TYR A 87 11.99 0.80 2.67
C TYR A 87 12.31 1.74 1.49
N ASP A 88 11.34 2.53 1.02
CA ASP A 88 11.46 3.39 -0.16
C ASP A 88 11.96 2.61 -1.40
N CYS A 89 11.41 1.41 -1.63
CA CYS A 89 11.82 0.49 -2.69
C CYS A 89 11.79 1.16 -4.08
N GLU A 90 12.79 0.91 -4.92
CA GLU A 90 12.88 1.53 -6.25
C GLU A 90 11.85 0.96 -7.24
N SER A 91 11.32 -0.24 -6.96
CA SER A 91 10.35 -0.95 -7.80
C SER A 91 9.30 -1.70 -6.99
N VAL A 92 8.17 -2.03 -7.64
CA VAL A 92 7.13 -2.87 -7.04
C VAL A 92 7.60 -4.30 -6.74
N GLU A 93 8.55 -4.82 -7.54
CA GLU A 93 9.16 -6.14 -7.31
C GLU A 93 9.99 -6.14 -6.02
N GLU A 94 10.83 -5.13 -5.83
CA GLU A 94 11.59 -4.96 -4.59
C GLU A 94 10.65 -4.77 -3.40
N PHE A 95 9.61 -3.96 -3.57
CA PHE A 95 8.57 -3.78 -2.55
C PHE A 95 7.93 -5.11 -2.15
N HIS A 96 7.58 -5.97 -3.12
CA HIS A 96 7.06 -7.30 -2.84
C HIS A 96 8.07 -8.18 -2.10
N LYS A 97 9.33 -8.22 -2.53
CA LYS A 97 10.38 -9.01 -1.86
C LYS A 97 10.58 -8.58 -0.40
N GLN A 98 10.54 -7.27 -0.13
CA GLN A 98 10.76 -6.73 1.22
C GLN A 98 9.54 -6.84 2.14
N HIS A 99 8.33 -6.81 1.58
CA HIS A 99 7.08 -6.79 2.35
C HIS A 99 6.28 -8.10 2.27
N ARG A 100 6.76 -9.10 1.53
CA ARG A 100 6.13 -10.41 1.40
C ARG A 100 7.22 -11.48 1.27
N GLY A 101 7.55 -12.12 2.40
CA GLY A 101 8.67 -13.06 2.49
C GLY A 101 8.52 -14.33 1.65
N ASP A 102 7.31 -14.64 1.17
CA ASP A 102 6.99 -15.77 0.28
C ASP A 102 6.85 -15.37 -1.20
N PHE A 103 7.18 -14.13 -1.59
CA PHE A 103 7.06 -13.71 -2.99
C PHE A 103 8.09 -14.46 -3.86
N VAL A 104 7.60 -15.44 -4.61
CA VAL A 104 8.35 -16.15 -5.65
C VAL A 104 7.99 -15.53 -6.99
N ASP A 105 9.03 -15.17 -7.75
CA ASP A 105 9.00 -14.58 -9.10
C ASP A 105 8.17 -15.42 -10.10
#